data_AF-A0A382PCP3-F1
#
_entry.id   AF-A0A382PCP3-F1
#
_cell.length_a   1.000
_cell.length_b   1.000
_cell.length_c   1.000
_cell.angle_alpha   90.00
_cell.angle_beta   90.00
_cell.angle_gamma   90.00
#
_symmetry.space_group_name_H-M   'P 1'
#
loop_
_entity.id
_entity.type
_entity.pdbx_description
1 polymer ?
#
loop_
_entity_poly.entity_id
_entity_poly.type
_entity_poly.pdbx_seq_one_letter_code
_entity_poly.pdbx_strand_id
1 'polypeptide(L)'
;MVTSKSIIVCLKIILLSFYLFAGKALAVPAAPIQHTLSQPDGVQFKARQWGDEWNHGWETLGGYSIVRDASSKSWRFATIQAEGKLIATDVRVGSNKQPPSNI
;
A
#
# COMPACT_ATOMS: atom_id res chain seq x y z
N MET A 1 13.22 48.44 -13.12
CA MET A 1 14.17 47.31 -13.16
C MET A 1 14.35 46.80 -11.73
N VAL A 2 13.80 45.63 -11.38
CA VAL A 2 13.97 45.03 -10.04
C VAL A 2 15.37 44.44 -9.96
N THR A 3 16.13 44.74 -8.90
CA THR A 3 17.50 44.22 -8.73
C THR A 3 17.47 42.77 -8.21
N SER A 4 18.49 41.97 -8.54
CA SER A 4 18.54 40.54 -8.19
C SER A 4 18.43 40.28 -6.68
N LYS A 5 18.94 41.20 -5.84
CA LYS A 5 18.81 41.14 -4.37
C LYS A 5 17.35 41.20 -3.92
N SER A 6 16.55 42.10 -4.51
CA SER A 6 15.12 42.21 -4.17
C SER A 6 14.35 40.96 -4.58
N ILE A 7 14.73 40.32 -5.70
CA ILE A 7 14.13 39.05 -6.13
C ILE A 7 14.45 37.92 -5.14
N ILE A 8 15.70 37.82 -4.68
CA ILE A 8 16.12 36.77 -3.73
C ILE A 8 15.43 36.94 -2.38
N VAL A 9 15.27 38.17 -1.89
CA VAL A 9 14.58 38.44 -0.62
C VAL A 9 13.09 38.06 -0.72
N CYS A 10 12.41 38.46 -1.81
CA CYS A 10 11.03 38.06 -2.04
C CYS A 10 10.87 36.53 -2.11
N LEU A 11 11.78 35.82 -2.79
CA LEU A 11 11.73 34.37 -2.88
C LEU A 11 11.88 33.71 -1.50
N LYS A 12 12.77 34.21 -0.64
CA LYS A 12 12.93 33.70 0.73
C LYS A 12 11.67 33.92 1.58
N ILE A 13 11.04 35.08 1.45
CA ILE A 13 9.79 35.39 2.16
C ILE A 13 8.66 34.48 1.70
N ILE A 14 8.56 34.23 0.39
CA ILE A 14 7.57 33.31 -0.19
C ILE A 14 7.81 31.88 0.32
N LEU A 15 9.04 31.38 0.30
CA LEU A 15 9.35 30.04 0.81
C LEU A 15 9.07 29.91 2.32
N LEU A 16 9.38 30.95 3.10
CA LEU A 16 9.09 30.97 4.54
C LEU A 16 7.58 30.99 4.81
N SER A 17 6.79 31.71 4.00
CA SER A 17 5.34 31.70 4.16
C SER A 17 4.75 30.32 3.83
N PHE A 18 5.22 29.65 2.77
CA PHE A 18 4.80 28.27 2.46
C PHE A 18 5.12 27.29 3.59
N TYR A 19 6.28 27.43 4.24
CA TYR A 19 6.65 26.58 5.38
C TYR A 19 5.75 26.82 6.60
N LEU A 20 5.43 28.07 6.92
CA LEU A 20 4.58 28.43 8.06
C LEU A 20 3.11 28.06 7.87
N PHE A 21 2.65 27.93 6.63
CA PHE A 21 1.28 27.55 6.27
C PHE A 21 1.14 26.09 5.80
N ALA A 22 2.16 25.26 6.01
CA ALA A 22 2.05 23.83 5.73
C ALA A 22 1.02 23.16 6.67
N GLY A 23 -0.09 22.70 6.11
CA GLY A 23 -1.13 21.98 6.84
C GLY A 23 -0.67 20.61 7.35
N LYS A 24 -1.34 20.09 8.38
CA LYS A 24 -1.14 18.71 8.86
C LYS A 24 -1.84 17.73 7.90
N ALA A 25 -1.09 16.80 7.30
CA ALA A 25 -1.67 15.63 6.66
C ALA A 25 -2.04 14.60 7.74
N LEU A 26 -3.28 14.09 7.70
CA LEU A 26 -3.73 13.00 8.56
C LEU A 26 -3.67 11.70 7.77
N ALA A 27 -3.24 10.61 8.41
CA ALA A 27 -3.31 9.28 7.81
C ALA A 27 -4.76 8.78 7.87
N VAL A 28 -5.26 8.20 6.77
CA VAL A 28 -6.61 7.67 6.69
C VAL A 28 -6.54 6.17 6.42
N PRO A 29 -7.24 5.32 7.21
CA PRO A 29 -7.24 3.89 6.95
C PRO A 29 -7.90 3.59 5.60
N ALA A 30 -7.42 2.54 4.95
CA ALA A 30 -8.04 1.97 3.76
C ALA A 30 -9.52 1.68 4.06
N ALA A 31 -10.39 2.11 3.15
CA ALA A 31 -11.82 1.84 3.29
C ALA A 31 -12.03 0.31 3.33
N PRO A 32 -12.87 -0.22 4.24
CA PRO A 32 -13.08 -1.67 4.40
C PRO A 32 -14.00 -2.24 3.31
N ILE A 33 -13.72 -1.91 2.06
CA ILE A 33 -14.49 -2.28 0.87
C ILE A 33 -14.01 -3.65 0.39
N GLN A 34 -14.96 -4.49 -0.02
CA GLN A 34 -14.66 -5.79 -0.63
C GLN A 34 -14.47 -5.63 -2.13
N HIS A 35 -13.33 -6.11 -2.63
CA HIS A 35 -13.00 -6.14 -4.04
C HIS A 35 -13.05 -7.56 -4.57
N THR A 36 -13.41 -7.72 -5.84
CA THR A 36 -13.24 -8.99 -6.56
C THR A 36 -11.87 -8.99 -7.22
N LEU A 37 -11.01 -9.94 -6.84
CA LEU A 37 -9.71 -10.16 -7.45
C LEU A 37 -9.75 -11.43 -8.30
N SER A 38 -9.02 -11.40 -9.42
CA SER A 38 -8.94 -12.53 -10.36
C SER A 38 -7.55 -13.15 -10.34
N GLN A 39 -7.54 -14.48 -10.34
CA GLN A 39 -6.36 -15.29 -10.61
C GLN A 39 -6.06 -15.32 -12.12
N PRO A 40 -4.84 -15.71 -12.54
CA PRO A 40 -4.47 -15.78 -13.95
C PRO A 40 -5.32 -16.73 -14.79
N ASP A 41 -5.87 -17.77 -14.18
CA ASP A 41 -6.79 -18.73 -14.80
C ASP A 41 -8.27 -18.26 -14.79
N GLY A 42 -8.54 -17.04 -14.32
CA GLY A 42 -9.88 -16.46 -14.27
C GLY A 42 -10.67 -16.80 -13.01
N VAL A 43 -10.17 -17.66 -12.12
CA VAL A 43 -10.83 -17.91 -10.82
C VAL A 43 -10.88 -16.62 -10.01
N GLN A 44 -12.06 -16.25 -9.51
CA GLN A 44 -12.28 -15.02 -8.75
C GLN A 44 -12.46 -15.28 -7.26
N PHE A 45 -12.04 -14.33 -6.44
CA PHE A 45 -12.25 -14.35 -5.00
C PHE A 45 -12.40 -12.93 -4.42
N LYS A 46 -12.94 -12.83 -3.20
CA LYS A 46 -13.12 -11.55 -2.50
C LYS A 46 -11.92 -11.25 -1.59
N ALA A 47 -11.50 -9.99 -1.59
CA ALA A 47 -10.43 -9.47 -0.75
C ALA A 47 -10.75 -8.06 -0.26
N ARG A 48 -10.03 -7.58 0.75
CA ARG A 48 -10.10 -6.20 1.25
C ARG A 48 -8.71 -5.58 1.19
N GLN A 49 -8.67 -4.26 1.06
CA GLN A 49 -7.46 -3.51 1.35
C GLN A 49 -7.39 -3.24 2.85
N TRP A 50 -6.18 -3.25 3.40
CA TRP A 50 -5.91 -2.85 4.78
C TRP A 50 -4.79 -1.81 4.79
N GLY A 51 -4.63 -1.11 5.92
CA GLY A 51 -3.52 -0.19 6.14
C GLY A 51 -3.84 1.26 5.79
N ASP A 52 -2.82 2.05 5.47
CA ASP A 52 -2.91 3.48 5.19
C ASP A 52 -1.91 3.92 4.09
N GLU A 53 -1.66 5.23 3.95
CA GLU A 53 -0.75 5.80 2.95
C GLU A 53 0.69 5.28 3.05
N TRP A 54 1.11 4.74 4.20
CA TRP A 54 2.48 4.34 4.49
C TRP A 54 2.66 2.84 4.54
N ASN A 55 1.68 2.12 5.06
CA ASN A 55 1.73 0.66 5.16
C ASN A 55 0.37 0.08 4.83
N HIS A 56 0.27 -0.62 3.69
CA HIS A 56 -0.98 -1.18 3.19
C HIS A 56 -0.76 -2.45 2.39
N GLY A 57 -1.85 -3.17 2.17
CA GLY A 57 -1.84 -4.37 1.36
C GLY A 57 -3.22 -4.89 1.10
N TRP A 58 -3.25 -6.19 0.77
CA TRP A 58 -4.47 -6.94 0.51
C TRP A 58 -4.60 -8.06 1.51
N GLU A 59 -5.83 -8.36 1.91
CA GLU A 59 -6.15 -9.52 2.73
C GLU A 59 -7.38 -10.26 2.19
N THR A 60 -7.44 -11.56 2.48
CA THR A 60 -8.66 -12.36 2.30
C THR A 60 -9.73 -11.94 3.31
N LEU A 61 -11.00 -12.33 3.06
CA LEU A 61 -12.06 -12.11 4.05
C LEU A 61 -11.82 -12.81 5.40
N GLY A 62 -10.90 -13.77 5.45
CA GLY A 62 -10.46 -14.44 6.67
C GLY A 62 -9.32 -13.74 7.41
N GLY A 63 -8.87 -12.56 6.96
CA GLY A 63 -7.83 -11.76 7.62
C GLY A 63 -6.39 -12.12 7.26
N TYR A 64 -6.17 -13.04 6.31
CA TYR A 64 -4.82 -13.39 5.86
C TYR A 64 -4.32 -12.43 4.78
N SER A 65 -3.12 -11.88 4.98
CA SER A 65 -2.44 -11.06 3.98
C SER A 65 -2.13 -11.85 2.71
N ILE A 66 -2.27 -11.19 1.56
CA ILE A 66 -2.01 -11.77 0.24
C ILE A 66 -1.20 -10.79 -0.60
N VAL A 67 -0.37 -11.34 -1.48
CA VAL A 67 0.39 -10.57 -2.46
C VAL A 67 0.24 -11.21 -3.84
N ARG A 68 0.36 -10.37 -4.87
CA ARG A 68 0.42 -10.85 -6.25
C ARG A 68 1.86 -11.22 -6.58
N ASP A 69 2.10 -12.51 -6.76
CA ASP A 69 3.43 -13.01 -7.10
C ASP A 69 3.89 -12.46 -8.46
N ALA A 70 5.12 -11.94 -8.51
CA ALA A 70 5.62 -11.23 -9.68
C ALA A 70 5.88 -12.17 -10.87
N SER A 71 6.20 -13.44 -10.61
CA SER A 71 6.54 -14.43 -11.64
C SER A 71 5.30 -15.09 -12.24
N SER A 72 4.48 -15.72 -11.40
CA SER A 72 3.27 -16.45 -11.77
C SER A 72 2.04 -15.56 -11.98
N LYS A 73 2.11 -14.27 -11.58
CA LYS A 73 0.99 -13.31 -11.56
C LYS A 73 -0.22 -13.75 -10.71
N SER A 74 -0.05 -14.81 -9.92
CA SER A 74 -1.08 -15.39 -9.06
C SER A 74 -1.16 -14.66 -7.73
N TRP A 75 -2.37 -14.56 -7.18
CA TRP A 75 -2.57 -14.12 -5.80
C TRP A 75 -2.27 -15.29 -4.86
N ARG A 76 -1.33 -15.05 -3.93
CA ARG A 76 -0.83 -16.05 -2.99
C ARG A 76 -0.87 -15.48 -1.58
N PHE A 77 -0.98 -16.36 -0.59
CA PHE A 77 -0.83 -15.96 0.81
C PHE A 77 0.56 -15.36 1.01
N ALA A 78 0.62 -14.31 1.82
CA ALA A 78 1.85 -13.63 2.13
C ALA A 78 2.42 -14.14 3.45
N THR A 79 3.74 -14.01 3.62
CA THR A 79 4.40 -14.06 4.92
C THR A 79 5.26 -12.81 5.07
N ILE A 80 5.69 -12.52 6.29
CA ILE A 80 6.51 -11.36 6.61
C ILE A 80 7.98 -11.78 6.55
N GLN A 81 8.77 -11.08 5.73
CA GLN A 81 10.22 -11.16 5.73
C GLN A 81 10.79 -10.21 6.80
N ALA A 82 12.12 -10.21 6.96
CA ALA A 82 12.83 -9.14 7.65
C ALA A 82 12.34 -7.75 7.18
N GLU A 83 12.40 -6.77 8.09
CA GLU A 83 11.94 -5.40 7.88
C GLU A 83 10.43 -5.23 7.61
N GLY A 84 9.60 -6.25 7.86
CA GLY A 84 8.14 -6.14 7.78
C GLY A 84 7.58 -6.27 6.36
N LYS A 85 8.41 -6.64 5.38
CA LYS A 85 7.99 -6.76 3.98
C LYS A 85 7.16 -8.02 3.76
N LEU A 86 5.99 -7.88 3.13
CA LEU A 86 5.20 -9.01 2.67
C LEU A 86 5.80 -9.67 1.42
N ILE A 87 5.98 -10.99 1.48
CA ILE A 87 6.46 -11.82 0.37
C ILE A 87 5.51 -12.98 0.09
N ALA A 88 5.45 -13.43 -1.16
CA ALA A 88 4.57 -14.51 -1.56
C ALA A 88 5.05 -15.86 -1.02
N THR A 89 4.14 -16.63 -0.41
CA THR A 89 4.38 -18.04 -0.07
C THR A 89 4.10 -18.95 -1.25
N ASP A 90 4.25 -20.27 -1.07
CA ASP A 90 3.92 -21.26 -2.08
C ASP A 90 2.39 -21.54 -2.19
N VAL A 91 1.57 -20.96 -1.30
CA VAL A 91 0.14 -21.25 -1.20
C VAL A 91 -0.68 -20.26 -2.02
N ARG A 92 -1.31 -20.75 -3.10
CA ARG A 92 -2.23 -19.96 -3.92
C ARG A 92 -3.58 -19.78 -3.20
N VAL A 93 -4.13 -18.57 -3.24
CA VAL A 93 -5.47 -18.30 -2.70
C VAL A 93 -6.52 -19.09 -3.47
N GLY A 94 -7.43 -19.77 -2.76
CA GLY A 94 -8.43 -20.65 -3.36
C GLY A 94 -7.91 -22.03 -3.78
N SER A 95 -6.70 -22.41 -3.38
CA SER A 95 -6.25 -23.81 -3.46
C SER A 95 -6.75 -24.64 -2.27
N ASN A 96 -6.66 -25.97 -2.36
CA ASN A 96 -7.01 -26.88 -1.25
C ASN A 96 -5.98 -26.88 -0.11
N LYS A 97 -4.89 -26.10 -0.22
CA LYS A 97 -3.89 -25.96 0.83
C LYS A 97 -4.32 -24.88 1.82
N GLN A 98 -4.12 -25.12 3.11
CA GLN A 98 -4.36 -24.12 4.14
C GLN A 98 -3.35 -22.96 4.04
N PRO A 99 -3.72 -21.74 4.45
CA PRO A 99 -2.77 -20.67 4.68
C PRO A 99 -1.69 -21.14 5.67
N PRO A 100 -0.44 -20.68 5.54
CA PRO A 100 0.60 -20.94 6.56
C PRO A 100 0.08 -20.58 7.96
N SER A 101 0.39 -21.42 8.95
CA SER A 101 -0.16 -21.35 10.31
C SER A 101 0.42 -20.21 11.18
N ASN A 102 1.36 -19.45 10.64
CA ASN A 102 2.22 -18.50 11.35
C ASN A 102 2.35 -17.16 10.61
N ILE A 103 1.26 -16.72 9.97
CA ILE A 103 1.12 -15.38 9.38
C ILE A 103 0.30 -14.49 10.32
#